data_AF-A0A5B7ZSK4-F1
#
_entry.id   AF-A0A5B7ZSK4-F1
#
_cell.length_a   1.000
_cell.length_b   1.000
_cell.length_c   1.000
_cell.angle_alpha   90.00
_cell.angle_beta   90.00
_cell.angle_gamma   90.00
#
_symmetry.space_group_name_H-M   'P 1'
#
loop_
_entity.id
_entity.type
_entity.pdbx_description
1 polymer ?
#
loop_
_entity_poly.entity_id
_entity_poly.type
_entity_poly.pdbx_seq_one_letter_code
_entity_poly.pdbx_strand_id
1 'polypeptide(L)'
;MSKLLLRCLLACCLALLAGCPKSASKGTALDEVQYAYSAAIRWGDFEGAWNLVDPEVRKQHPLSDIDFSRYKQVQISGYRDQGGTVLGSGEVVRDIEIGVINRNTLAERSVRYRERWRYDEAAKTWWLVSGLPDLWGD
;
A
#
# COMPACT_ATOMS: atom_id res chain seq x y z
N MET A 1 2.84 -38.89 -37.63
CA MET A 1 3.44 -39.21 -36.31
C MET A 1 4.35 -38.09 -35.79
N SER A 2 5.37 -37.65 -36.54
CA SER A 2 6.30 -36.56 -36.10
C SER A 2 5.60 -35.23 -35.70
N LYS A 3 4.59 -34.77 -36.46
CA LYS A 3 3.86 -33.53 -36.13
C LYS A 3 2.99 -33.62 -34.87
N LEU A 4 2.53 -34.82 -34.50
CA LEU A 4 1.76 -35.04 -33.26
C LEU A 4 2.69 -35.05 -32.04
N LEU A 5 3.86 -35.71 -32.17
CA LEU A 5 4.91 -35.71 -31.16
C LEU A 5 5.44 -34.29 -30.89
N LEU A 6 5.64 -33.48 -31.94
CA LEU A 6 6.09 -32.10 -31.79
C LEU A 6 5.04 -31.21 -31.08
N ARG A 7 3.74 -31.43 -31.34
CA ARG A 7 2.64 -30.73 -30.66
C ARG A 7 2.52 -31.12 -29.19
N CYS A 8 2.69 -32.41 -28.87
CA CYS A 8 2.73 -32.88 -27.49
C CYS A 8 3.96 -32.34 -26.73
N LEU A 9 5.12 -32.27 -27.40
CA LEU A 9 6.32 -31.69 -26.81
C LEU A 9 6.13 -30.18 -26.52
N LEU A 10 5.54 -29.42 -27.45
CA LEU A 10 5.25 -28.01 -27.23
C LEU A 10 4.26 -27.80 -26.08
N ALA A 11 3.21 -28.62 -26.00
CA ALA A 11 2.22 -28.55 -24.93
C ALA A 11 2.84 -28.87 -23.55
N CYS A 12 3.73 -29.86 -23.47
CA CYS A 12 4.49 -30.15 -22.25
C CYS A 12 5.44 -29.01 -21.86
N CYS A 13 6.12 -28.39 -22.83
CA CYS A 13 6.98 -27.22 -22.57
C CYS A 13 6.17 -26.02 -22.06
N LEU A 14 4.96 -25.78 -22.58
CA LEU A 14 4.07 -24.71 -22.10
C LEU A 14 3.53 -24.98 -20.69
N ALA A 15 3.29 -26.23 -20.32
CA ALA A 15 2.87 -26.61 -18.96
C ALA A 15 3.98 -26.38 -17.92
N LEU A 16 5.25 -26.44 -18.32
CA LEU A 16 6.42 -26.18 -17.46
C LEU A 16 6.62 -24.68 -17.14
N LEU A 17 5.98 -23.77 -17.88
CA LEU A 17 5.97 -22.32 -17.55
C LEU A 17 4.89 -21.94 -16.53
N ALA A 18 4.02 -22.86 -16.12
CA ALA A 18 3.10 -22.65 -15.01
C ALA A 18 3.90 -22.73 -13.68
N GLY A 19 4.69 -21.70 -13.40
CA GLY A 19 5.37 -21.54 -12.12
C GLY A 19 4.34 -21.61 -11.00
N CYS A 20 4.54 -22.51 -10.03
CA CYS A 20 3.76 -22.49 -8.81
C CYS A 20 3.98 -21.14 -8.12
N PRO A 21 2.92 -20.37 -7.80
CA PRO A 21 3.10 -19.14 -7.05
C PRO A 21 3.70 -19.51 -5.70
N LYS A 22 4.97 -19.16 -5.50
CA LYS A 22 5.63 -19.31 -4.21
C LYS A 22 4.96 -18.30 -3.29
N SER A 23 4.35 -18.77 -2.19
CA SER A 23 3.77 -17.87 -1.19
C SER A 23 4.86 -16.90 -0.74
N ALA A 24 4.63 -15.60 -0.95
CA ALA A 24 5.55 -14.57 -0.47
C ALA A 24 5.72 -14.69 1.05
N SER A 25 6.93 -14.42 1.54
CA SER A 25 7.15 -14.34 3.00
C SER A 25 6.35 -13.16 3.58
N LYS A 26 6.05 -13.17 4.88
CA LYS A 26 5.38 -12.02 5.53
C LYS A 26 6.15 -10.72 5.32
N GLY A 27 7.49 -10.76 5.34
CA GLY A 27 8.33 -9.59 5.06
C GLY A 27 8.17 -9.09 3.62
N THR A 28 8.27 -9.98 2.64
CA THR A 28 8.08 -9.62 1.23
C THR A 28 6.68 -9.05 0.95
N ALA A 29 5.64 -9.67 1.53
CA ALA A 29 4.27 -9.18 1.41
C ALA A 29 4.08 -7.81 2.08
N LEU A 30 4.81 -7.54 3.17
CA LEU A 30 4.81 -6.23 3.82
C LEU A 30 5.45 -5.18 2.91
N ASP A 31 6.62 -5.48 2.34
CA ASP A 31 7.33 -4.56 1.45
C ASP A 31 6.47 -4.21 0.22
N GLU A 32 5.80 -5.20 -0.35
CA GLU A 32 4.89 -5.02 -1.50
C GLU A 32 3.71 -4.11 -1.16
N VAL A 33 3.00 -4.35 -0.05
CA VAL A 33 1.84 -3.52 0.32
C VAL A 33 2.26 -2.11 0.73
N GLN A 34 3.41 -1.97 1.39
CA GLN A 34 3.97 -0.68 1.78
C GLN A 34 4.40 0.13 0.55
N TYR A 35 4.98 -0.53 -0.44
CA TYR A 35 5.27 0.09 -1.71
C TYR A 35 4.00 0.56 -2.41
N ALA A 36 2.97 -0.30 -2.50
CA ALA A 36 1.69 0.03 -3.10
C ALA A 36 1.02 1.23 -2.42
N TYR A 37 0.97 1.24 -1.09
CA TYR A 37 0.44 2.35 -0.30
C TYR A 37 1.23 3.64 -0.53
N SER A 38 2.56 3.59 -0.44
CA SER A 38 3.40 4.77 -0.68
C SER A 38 3.22 5.33 -2.09
N ALA A 39 3.02 4.46 -3.09
CA ALA A 39 2.79 4.86 -4.48
C ALA A 39 1.42 5.52 -4.63
N ALA A 40 0.37 4.96 -4.03
CA ALA A 40 -0.97 5.53 -4.03
C ALA A 40 -0.95 6.95 -3.43
N ILE A 41 -0.33 7.14 -2.27
CA ILE A 41 -0.19 8.46 -1.65
C ILE A 41 0.60 9.42 -2.56
N ARG A 42 1.78 9.01 -3.05
CA ARG A 42 2.62 9.86 -3.93
C ARG A 42 1.89 10.34 -5.18
N TRP A 43 1.04 9.50 -5.77
CA TRP A 43 0.27 9.83 -6.96
C TRP A 43 -1.10 10.45 -6.67
N GLY A 44 -1.44 10.66 -5.40
CA GLY A 44 -2.72 11.25 -4.98
C GLY A 44 -3.92 10.32 -5.10
N ASP A 45 -3.70 9.01 -5.23
CA ASP A 45 -4.74 7.98 -5.21
C ASP A 45 -5.12 7.63 -3.76
N PHE A 46 -5.78 8.55 -3.07
CA PHE A 46 -6.18 8.37 -1.67
C PHE A 46 -7.31 7.33 -1.49
N GLU A 47 -8.13 7.13 -2.52
CA GLU A 47 -9.14 6.06 -2.51
C GLU A 47 -8.48 4.67 -2.62
N GLY A 48 -7.48 4.52 -3.50
CA GLY A 48 -6.65 3.33 -3.58
C GLY A 48 -5.87 3.07 -2.29
N ALA A 49 -5.28 4.12 -1.70
CA ALA A 49 -4.62 4.03 -0.40
C ALA A 49 -5.59 3.60 0.71
N TRP A 50 -6.83 4.11 0.70
CA TRP A 50 -7.86 3.75 1.67
C TRP A 50 -8.22 2.26 1.58
N ASN A 51 -8.20 1.65 0.40
CA ASN A 51 -8.45 0.22 0.25
C ASN A 51 -7.42 -0.69 0.95
N LEU A 52 -6.23 -0.15 1.29
CA LEU A 52 -5.18 -0.85 2.04
C LEU A 52 -5.31 -0.65 3.57
N VAL A 53 -6.24 0.20 4.01
CA VAL A 53 -6.57 0.38 5.42
C VAL A 53 -7.41 -0.79 5.91
N ASP A 54 -7.12 -1.20 7.15
CA ASP A 54 -7.79 -2.28 7.85
C ASP A 54 -9.33 -2.15 7.72
N PRO A 55 -10.04 -3.21 7.28
CA PRO A 55 -11.48 -3.16 7.09
C PRO A 55 -12.25 -2.71 8.33
N GLU A 56 -11.76 -3.01 9.53
CA GLU A 56 -12.41 -2.60 10.78
C GLU A 56 -12.22 -1.10 11.04
N VAL A 57 -11.03 -0.56 10.78
CA VAL A 57 -10.78 0.89 10.81
C VAL A 57 -11.69 1.61 9.80
N ARG A 58 -11.86 1.04 8.59
CA ARG A 58 -12.74 1.63 7.58
C ARG A 58 -14.22 1.63 7.97
N LYS A 59 -14.68 0.61 8.71
CA LYS A 59 -16.05 0.56 9.24
C LYS A 59 -16.27 1.55 10.38
N GLN A 60 -15.27 1.71 11.25
CA GLN A 60 -15.34 2.61 12.39
C GLN A 60 -15.23 4.08 11.97
N HIS A 61 -14.47 4.35 10.90
CA HIS A 61 -14.21 5.68 10.37
C HIS A 61 -14.43 5.73 8.85
N PRO A 62 -15.68 5.56 8.39
CA PRO A 62 -15.96 5.62 6.96
C PRO A 62 -15.67 7.01 6.42
N LEU A 63 -14.89 7.08 5.34
CA LEU A 63 -14.66 8.33 4.61
C LEU A 63 -15.77 8.54 3.58
N SER A 64 -16.31 9.75 3.56
CA SER A 64 -17.27 10.22 2.56
C SER A 64 -16.57 10.83 1.34
N ASP A 65 -17.31 11.07 0.27
CA ASP A 65 -16.81 11.80 -0.91
C ASP A 65 -16.27 13.18 -0.55
N ILE A 66 -16.86 13.83 0.47
CA ILE A 66 -16.40 15.13 0.96
C ILE A 66 -15.03 14.99 1.62
N ASP A 67 -14.79 13.93 2.38
CA ASP A 67 -13.48 13.67 2.98
C ASP A 67 -12.41 13.44 1.91
N PHE A 68 -12.73 12.65 0.88
CA PHE A 68 -11.83 12.46 -0.28
C PHE A 68 -11.61 13.74 -1.08
N SER A 69 -12.61 14.62 -1.17
CA SER A 69 -12.49 15.90 -1.88
C SER A 69 -11.42 16.83 -1.27
N ARG A 70 -11.16 16.73 0.04
CA ARG A 70 -10.13 17.53 0.71
C ARG A 70 -8.75 17.19 0.16
N TYR A 71 -8.46 15.91 -0.03
CA TYR A 71 -7.18 15.46 -0.58
C TYR A 71 -6.91 15.99 -2.01
N LYS A 72 -7.95 16.33 -2.78
CA LYS A 72 -7.81 16.94 -4.13
C LYS A 72 -7.25 18.37 -4.09
N GLN A 73 -7.24 19.01 -2.92
CA GLN A 73 -6.74 20.37 -2.70
C GLN A 73 -5.21 20.41 -2.46
N VAL A 74 -4.56 19.25 -2.37
CA VAL A 74 -3.11 19.16 -2.16
C VAL A 74 -2.44 18.37 -3.26
N GLN A 75 -1.14 18.56 -3.39
CA GLN A 75 -0.24 17.73 -4.17
C GLN A 75 0.84 17.20 -3.24
N ILE A 76 1.15 15.91 -3.37
CA ILE A 76 2.27 15.32 -2.64
C ILE A 76 3.57 15.65 -3.39
N SER A 77 4.51 16.31 -2.70
CA SER A 77 5.83 16.65 -3.22
C SER A 77 6.91 15.65 -2.80
N GLY A 78 6.65 14.84 -1.77
CA GLY A 78 7.59 13.81 -1.32
C GLY A 78 6.97 12.80 -0.36
N TYR A 79 7.60 11.63 -0.29
CA TYR A 79 7.26 10.55 0.65
C TYR A 79 8.55 9.88 1.09
N ARG A 80 9.00 10.15 2.31
CA ARG A 80 10.28 9.68 2.83
C ARG A 80 10.06 8.81 4.06
N ASP A 81 10.55 7.59 4.01
CA ASP A 81 10.66 6.72 5.18
C ASP A 81 11.80 7.21 6.08
N GLN A 82 11.48 7.47 7.34
CA GLN A 82 12.43 7.89 8.38
C GLN A 82 12.91 6.72 9.25
N GLY A 83 12.47 5.50 8.94
CA GLY A 83 12.78 4.28 9.67
C GLY A 83 11.54 3.66 10.32
N GLY A 84 11.69 2.40 10.72
CA GLY A 84 10.63 1.64 11.34
C GLY A 84 11.15 0.59 12.32
N THR A 85 10.22 0.03 13.08
CA THR A 85 10.50 -1.02 14.06
C THR A 85 9.37 -2.03 14.10
N VAL A 86 9.70 -3.26 14.51
CA VAL A 86 8.71 -4.31 14.80
C VAL A 86 8.43 -4.29 16.29
N LEU A 87 7.17 -4.10 16.66
CA LEU A 87 6.74 -4.13 18.05
C LEU A 87 6.68 -5.57 18.56
N GLY A 88 6.70 -5.75 19.89
CA GLY A 88 6.53 -7.07 20.51
C GLY A 88 5.20 -7.76 20.18
N SER A 89 4.20 -7.01 19.71
CA SER A 89 2.93 -7.53 19.19
C SER A 89 3.03 -8.13 17.77
N GLY A 90 4.15 -7.93 17.07
CA GLY A 90 4.32 -8.26 15.65
C GLY A 90 3.83 -7.19 14.68
N GLU A 91 3.28 -6.07 15.17
CA GLU A 91 3.00 -4.91 14.34
C GLU A 91 4.30 -4.24 13.86
N VAL A 92 4.27 -3.68 12.66
CA VAL A 92 5.37 -2.90 12.11
C VAL A 92 4.99 -1.43 12.08
N VAL A 93 5.79 -0.60 12.72
CA VAL A 93 5.59 0.86 12.78
C VAL A 93 6.64 1.53 11.92
N ARG A 94 6.23 2.52 11.12
CA ARG A 94 7.14 3.35 10.32
C ARG A 94 6.81 4.82 10.51
N ASP A 95 7.84 5.64 10.62
CA ASP A 95 7.71 7.10 10.64
C ASP A 95 7.95 7.62 9.23
N ILE A 96 6.94 8.29 8.67
CA ILE A 96 6.96 8.82 7.31
C ILE A 96 6.95 10.33 7.37
N GLU A 97 7.76 10.94 6.52
CA GLU A 97 7.71 12.37 6.23
C GLU A 97 7.09 12.58 4.84
N ILE A 98 6.00 13.35 4.79
CA ILE A 98 5.24 13.64 3.57
C ILE A 98 5.40 15.12 3.23
N GLY A 99 5.92 15.41 2.05
CA GLY A 99 5.89 16.76 1.49
C GLY A 99 4.53 17.04 0.88
N VAL A 100 3.91 18.17 1.25
CA VAL A 100 2.55 18.55 0.86
C VAL A 100 2.56 19.98 0.35
N ILE A 101 2.09 20.17 -0.89
CA ILE A 101 1.87 21.47 -1.50
C ILE A 101 0.37 21.76 -1.51
N ASN A 102 -0.04 22.90 -0.96
CA ASN A 102 -1.42 23.38 -1.11
C ASN A 102 -1.61 23.92 -2.54
N ARG A 103 -2.56 23.36 -3.30
CA ARG A 103 -2.79 23.74 -4.70
C ARG A 103 -3.33 25.17 -4.87
N ASN A 104 -3.97 25.72 -3.85
CA ASN A 104 -4.58 27.05 -3.90
C ASN A 104 -3.59 28.16 -3.55
N THR A 105 -2.60 27.88 -2.70
CA THR A 105 -1.63 28.88 -2.21
C THR A 105 -0.20 28.65 -2.69
N LEU A 106 0.08 27.47 -3.25
CA LEU A 106 1.42 26.98 -3.60
C LEU A 106 2.40 26.89 -2.41
N ALA A 107 1.89 27.01 -1.18
CA ALA A 107 2.69 26.82 0.02
C ALA A 107 3.01 25.34 0.21
N GLU A 108 4.30 25.04 0.45
CA GLU A 108 4.78 23.71 0.77
C GLU A 108 4.99 23.56 2.29
N ARG A 109 4.64 22.38 2.81
CA ARG A 109 4.94 21.96 4.18
C ARG A 109 5.35 20.50 4.23
N SER A 110 5.98 20.11 5.32
CA SER A 110 6.27 18.72 5.66
C SER A 110 5.33 18.25 6.76
N VAL A 111 4.76 17.06 6.61
CA VAL A 111 3.86 16.43 7.58
C VAL A 111 4.46 15.10 8.03
N ARG A 112 4.43 14.85 9.34
CA ARG A 112 4.80 13.56 9.91
C ARG A 112 3.60 12.65 9.98
N TYR A 113 3.76 11.43 9.51
CA TYR A 113 2.74 10.40 9.51
C TYR A 113 3.31 9.10 10.05
N ARG A 114 2.67 8.52 11.06
CA ARG A 114 3.10 7.25 11.67
C ARG A 114 2.23 6.11 11.15
N GLU A 115 2.79 5.32 10.25
CA GLU A 115 2.18 4.10 9.77
C GLU A 115 2.23 3.01 10.85
N ARG A 116 1.13 2.26 10.98
CA ARG A 116 1.10 1.02 11.76
C ARG A 116 0.53 -0.09 10.90
N TRP A 117 1.29 -1.16 10.74
CA TRP A 117 0.93 -2.31 9.93
C TRP A 117 0.72 -3.54 10.80
N ARG A 118 -0.40 -4.22 10.59
CA ARG A 118 -0.75 -5.45 11.28
C ARG A 118 -0.93 -6.57 10.27
N TYR A 119 -0.30 -7.71 10.52
CA TYR A 119 -0.56 -8.91 9.72
C TYR A 119 -1.87 -9.56 10.16
N ASP A 120 -2.68 -9.95 9.19
CA ASP A 120 -3.89 -10.73 9.38
C ASP A 120 -3.62 -12.18 8.97
N GLU A 121 -3.57 -13.08 9.94
CA GLU A 121 -3.31 -14.50 9.68
C GLU A 121 -4.43 -15.17 8.86
N ALA A 122 -5.67 -14.72 9.01
CA ALA A 122 -6.81 -15.31 8.32
C ALA A 122 -6.85 -14.86 6.85
N ALA A 123 -6.67 -13.56 6.60
CA ALA A 123 -6.61 -12.99 5.26
C ALA A 123 -5.23 -13.14 4.58
N LYS A 124 -4.21 -13.55 5.35
CA LYS A 124 -2.80 -13.68 4.93
C LYS A 124 -2.23 -12.42 4.30
N THR A 125 -2.66 -11.26 4.78
CA THR A 125 -2.28 -9.95 4.24
C THR A 125 -1.93 -8.98 5.36
N TRP A 126 -1.26 -7.89 5.00
CA TRP A 126 -0.99 -6.78 5.90
C TRP A 126 -2.03 -5.69 5.71
N TRP A 127 -2.48 -5.12 6.81
CA TRP A 127 -3.39 -3.99 6.83
C TRP A 127 -2.75 -2.79 7.53
N LEU A 128 -3.01 -1.60 6.98
CA LEU A 128 -2.66 -0.36 7.63
C LEU A 128 -3.73 -0.01 8.68
N VAL A 129 -3.35 0.09 9.95
CA VAL A 129 -4.28 0.35 11.07
C VAL A 129 -4.26 1.81 11.54
N SER A 130 -3.38 2.65 10.98
CA SER A 130 -3.27 4.08 11.33
C SER A 130 -4.25 4.98 10.56
N GLY A 131 -4.92 4.48 9.51
CA GLY A 131 -5.78 5.28 8.63
C GLY A 131 -4.99 6.07 7.59
N LEU A 132 -5.63 7.01 6.88
CA LEU A 132 -4.93 7.93 5.98
C LEU A 132 -4.18 9.02 6.77
N PRO A 133 -3.11 9.61 6.22
CA PRO A 133 -2.46 10.74 6.85
C PRO A 133 -3.41 11.94 6.94
N ASP A 134 -3.38 12.62 8.08
CA ASP A 134 -3.87 13.99 8.18
C ASP A 134 -2.83 14.91 7.54
N LEU A 135 -3.16 15.52 6.40
CA LEU A 135 -2.24 16.36 5.65
C LEU A 135 -2.36 17.84 6.01
N TRP A 136 -3.28 18.23 6.89
CA TRP A 136 -3.66 19.63 7.04
C TRP A 136 -2.72 20.42 7.94
N GLY A 137 -2.11 19.75 8.93
CA GLY A 137 -1.22 20.38 9.91
C GLY A 137 -1.99 21.38 10.78
N ASP A 138 -1.71 21.35 12.08
CA ASP A 138 -2.03 22.48 12.97
C ASP A 138 -0.91 23.53 12.90
#